data_AF-A0A1S1T445-F1
#
_entry.id   AF-A0A1S1T445-F1
#
_cell.length_a   1.000
_cell.length_b   1.000
_cell.length_c   1.000
_cell.angle_alpha   90.00
_cell.angle_beta   90.00
_cell.angle_gamma   90.00
#
_symmetry.space_group_name_H-M   'P 1'
#
loop_
_entity.id
_entity.type
_entity.pdbx_description
1 polymer ?
#
loop_
_entity_poly.entity_id
_entity_poly.type
_entity_poly.pdbx_seq_one_letter_code
_entity_poly.pdbx_strand_id
1 'polypeptide(L)'
;MNLFTSSELALAAGISLRNFNVLIEHGLAPPTDHDHAGKQSTRYWDQFGVGEMALTGALIRAGAELFTAARLSHVILDDFTAARGRLPSRLDMFLEKDYNDQHPKFPWQANAAEGNWSDDDFWLHRTLRVHTDVYLRDTRLNGDMILEIADRRYVYTRFDYFGRIPNLSRVQPWGMTDGNEPDVEYEIVGWERGREASLRHFSDLVDLPGMLDNPEKQRAAKKLENDWLQARRNALGLLRVNVSLAIRTAFDAIHDSRVEGASPS
;
A
#
# COMPACT_ATOMS: atom_id res chain seq x y z
N MET A 1 20.51 1.04 0.51
CA MET A 1 19.30 1.82 0.83
C MET A 1 19.25 3.01 -0.12
N ASN A 2 18.22 3.05 -0.96
CA ASN A 2 17.99 4.18 -1.86
C ASN A 2 17.37 5.35 -1.09
N LEU A 3 17.93 6.55 -1.27
CA LEU A 3 17.37 7.79 -0.72
C LEU A 3 16.58 8.54 -1.79
N PHE A 4 15.47 9.14 -1.39
CA PHE A 4 14.55 9.87 -2.25
C PHE A 4 14.38 11.31 -1.75
N THR A 5 14.27 12.25 -2.69
CA THR A 5 14.12 13.69 -2.45
C THR A 5 12.66 14.12 -2.45
N SER A 6 12.36 15.32 -1.92
CA SER A 6 11.00 15.87 -1.93
C SER A 6 10.36 15.93 -3.33
N SER A 7 11.16 16.16 -4.38
CA SER A 7 10.70 16.14 -5.76
C SER A 7 10.26 14.75 -6.21
N GLU A 8 10.99 13.71 -5.80
CA GLU A 8 10.66 12.31 -6.11
C GLU A 8 9.43 11.84 -5.33
N LEU A 9 9.24 12.31 -4.09
CA LEU A 9 8.05 12.02 -3.28
C LEU A 9 6.81 12.70 -3.88
N ALA A 10 6.94 13.95 -4.32
CA ALA A 10 5.88 14.64 -5.05
C ALA A 10 5.54 13.93 -6.37
N LEU A 11 6.56 13.46 -7.10
CA LEU A 11 6.41 12.70 -8.34
C LEU A 11 5.71 11.35 -8.10
N ALA A 12 6.07 10.62 -7.05
CA ALA A 12 5.44 9.35 -6.66
C ALA A 12 3.92 9.50 -6.46
N ALA A 13 3.51 10.61 -5.83
CA ALA A 13 2.10 10.95 -5.64
C ALA A 13 1.43 11.58 -6.87
N GLY A 14 2.19 11.98 -7.89
CA GLY A 14 1.68 12.75 -9.02
C GLY A 14 1.11 14.11 -8.60
N ILE A 15 1.69 14.74 -7.57
CA ILE A 15 1.31 16.07 -7.08
C ILE A 15 2.42 17.08 -7.31
N SER A 16 2.10 18.38 -7.24
CA SER A 16 3.13 19.41 -7.29
C SER A 16 4.03 19.38 -6.05
N LEU A 17 5.30 19.78 -6.19
CA LEU A 17 6.20 19.97 -5.05
C LEU A 17 5.62 20.93 -4.00
N ARG A 18 4.84 21.93 -4.44
CA ARG A 18 4.11 22.83 -3.54
C ARG A 18 3.12 22.07 -2.66
N ASN A 19 2.31 21.18 -3.23
CA ASN A 19 1.36 20.39 -2.45
C ASN A 19 2.07 19.43 -1.50
N PHE A 20 3.20 18.85 -1.91
CA PHE A 20 4.02 18.02 -1.01
C PHE A 20 4.59 18.84 0.16
N ASN A 21 5.07 20.07 -0.08
CA ASN A 21 5.52 20.96 0.99
C ASN A 21 4.39 21.33 1.97
N VAL A 22 3.15 21.49 1.48
CA VAL A 22 1.98 21.68 2.36
C VAL A 22 1.77 20.44 3.25
N LEU A 23 1.95 19.22 2.73
CA LEU A 23 1.89 18.01 3.58
C LEU A 23 2.96 18.04 4.68
N ILE A 24 4.20 18.44 4.35
CA ILE A 24 5.27 18.60 5.34
C ILE A 24 4.89 19.62 6.43
N GLU A 25 4.40 20.80 6.04
CA GLU A 25 4.01 21.88 6.96
C GLU A 25 2.90 21.44 7.93
N HIS A 26 2.02 20.55 7.48
CA HIS A 26 0.92 20.00 8.28
C HIS A 26 1.28 18.69 9.01
N GLY A 27 2.52 18.21 8.92
CA GLY A 27 2.94 16.95 9.54
C GLY A 27 2.26 15.72 8.95
N LEU A 28 1.88 15.78 7.68
CA LEU A 28 1.20 14.73 6.91
C LEU A 28 2.07 14.14 5.79
N ALA A 29 3.35 14.52 5.74
CA ALA A 29 4.32 13.84 4.88
C ALA A 29 4.91 12.62 5.61
N PRO A 30 5.39 11.60 4.89
CA PRO A 30 6.01 10.44 5.50
C PRO A 30 7.21 10.83 6.38
N PRO A 31 7.56 10.03 7.40
CA PRO A 31 8.74 10.29 8.22
C PRO A 31 10.02 10.23 7.36
N THR A 32 10.98 11.11 7.66
CA THR A 32 12.28 11.16 6.98
C THR A 32 13.28 10.25 7.69
N ASP A 33 14.15 9.55 6.94
CA ASP A 33 15.25 8.76 7.52
C ASP A 33 16.40 9.64 8.03
N HIS A 34 16.67 10.74 7.32
CA HIS A 34 17.81 11.60 7.57
C HIS A 34 17.38 13.07 7.51
N ASP A 35 17.28 13.68 8.68
CA ASP A 35 17.28 15.14 8.83
C ASP A 35 18.72 15.60 9.08
N HIS A 36 19.41 16.09 8.04
CA HIS A 36 20.63 16.84 8.29
C HIS A 36 20.27 18.22 8.86
N ALA A 37 20.39 18.37 10.18
CA ALA A 37 20.21 19.67 10.85
C ALA A 37 21.23 20.69 10.32
N GLY A 38 20.75 21.74 9.64
CA GLY A 38 21.57 22.81 9.08
C GLY A 38 20.78 23.77 8.19
N LYS A 39 21.36 24.92 7.81
CA LYS A 39 20.72 25.98 6.99
C LYS A 39 20.28 25.53 5.58
N GLN A 40 20.63 24.32 5.17
CA GLN A 40 20.18 23.64 3.95
C GLN A 40 19.85 22.17 4.28
N SER A 41 18.86 21.95 5.16
CA SER A 41 18.41 20.61 5.51
C SER A 41 17.66 19.98 4.33
N THR A 42 18.40 19.32 3.43
CA THR A 42 17.79 18.44 2.44
C THR A 42 17.23 17.23 3.18
N ARG A 43 15.92 17.02 3.06
CA ARG A 43 15.22 15.87 3.63
C ARG A 43 15.32 14.69 2.66
N TYR A 44 15.55 13.51 3.23
CA TYR A 44 15.56 12.27 2.48
C TYR A 44 14.59 11.26 3.10
N TRP A 45 13.96 10.49 2.23
CA TRP A 45 13.06 9.39 2.57
C TRP A 45 13.58 8.09 1.96
N ASP A 46 13.11 6.96 2.47
CA ASP A 46 13.27 5.64 1.88
C ASP A 46 12.10 5.26 0.96
N GLN A 47 12.10 3.99 0.55
CA GLN A 47 11.05 3.37 -0.23
C GLN A 47 9.69 3.39 0.48
N PHE A 48 9.63 3.32 1.82
CA PHE A 48 8.36 3.30 2.54
C PHE A 48 7.67 4.66 2.41
N GLY A 49 8.45 5.75 2.50
CA GLY A 49 7.96 7.09 2.17
C GLY A 49 7.45 7.19 0.72
N VAL A 50 8.13 6.57 -0.24
CA VAL A 50 7.65 6.50 -1.64
C VAL A 50 6.34 5.72 -1.74
N GLY A 51 6.21 4.60 -1.04
CA GLY A 51 4.99 3.81 -0.98
C GLY A 51 3.80 4.61 -0.44
N GLU A 52 4.01 5.33 0.66
CA GLU A 52 2.98 6.17 1.30
C GLU A 52 2.51 7.28 0.35
N MET A 53 3.45 7.93 -0.35
CA MET A 53 3.10 8.93 -1.35
C MET A 53 2.44 8.34 -2.60
N ALA A 54 2.83 7.13 -3.02
CA ALA A 54 2.19 6.43 -4.13
C ALA A 54 0.71 6.14 -3.82
N LEU A 55 0.40 5.65 -2.61
CA LEU A 55 -0.97 5.42 -2.17
C LEU A 55 -1.73 6.75 -2.03
N THR A 56 -1.09 7.80 -1.50
CA THR A 56 -1.67 9.14 -1.41
C THR A 56 -2.11 9.63 -2.79
N GLY A 57 -1.21 9.55 -3.77
CA GLY A 57 -1.50 9.91 -5.15
C GLY A 57 -2.61 9.08 -5.78
N ALA A 58 -2.65 7.78 -5.50
CA ALA A 58 -3.69 6.90 -6.02
C ALA A 58 -5.07 7.21 -5.42
N LEU A 59 -5.16 7.53 -4.12
CA LEU A 59 -6.39 7.97 -3.48
C LEU A 59 -6.87 9.33 -4.02
N ILE A 60 -5.95 10.28 -4.27
CA ILE A 60 -6.28 11.56 -4.91
C ILE A 60 -6.84 11.33 -6.31
N ARG A 61 -6.20 10.47 -7.12
CA ARG A 61 -6.71 10.09 -8.46
C ARG A 61 -8.08 9.42 -8.40
N ALA A 62 -8.38 8.69 -7.33
CA ALA A 62 -9.68 8.09 -7.10
C ALA A 62 -10.75 9.11 -6.63
N GLY A 63 -10.35 10.32 -6.21
CA GLY A 63 -11.25 11.41 -5.81
C GLY A 63 -11.25 11.76 -4.32
N ALA A 64 -10.24 11.32 -3.57
CA ALA A 64 -10.03 11.74 -2.19
C ALA A 64 -9.33 13.11 -2.12
N GLU A 65 -9.61 13.88 -1.06
CA GLU A 65 -8.93 15.14 -0.79
C GLU A 65 -7.49 14.91 -0.28
N LEU A 66 -6.56 15.83 -0.59
CA LEU A 66 -5.12 15.69 -0.31
C LEU A 66 -4.80 15.28 1.13
N PHE A 67 -5.36 15.97 2.12
CA PHE A 67 -5.06 15.68 3.55
C PHE A 67 -5.69 14.37 4.01
N THR A 68 -6.89 14.05 3.52
CA THR A 68 -7.52 12.76 3.82
C THR A 68 -6.73 11.63 3.20
N ALA A 69 -6.34 11.75 1.92
CA ALA A 69 -5.52 10.78 1.22
C ALA A 69 -4.18 10.52 1.94
N ALA A 70 -3.49 11.57 2.39
CA ALA A 70 -2.23 11.43 3.12
C ALA A 70 -2.42 10.67 4.45
N ARG A 71 -3.42 11.05 5.27
CA ARG A 71 -3.72 10.38 6.54
C ARG A 71 -4.09 8.92 6.37
N LEU A 72 -4.95 8.63 5.41
CA LEU A 72 -5.35 7.26 5.10
C LEU A 72 -4.13 6.44 4.66
N SER A 73 -3.28 7.01 3.81
CA SER A 73 -2.10 6.31 3.30
C SER A 73 -1.11 5.98 4.39
N HIS A 74 -0.84 6.93 5.29
CA HIS A 74 0.06 6.75 6.41
C HIS A 74 -0.36 5.56 7.28
N VAL A 75 -1.60 5.57 7.79
CA VAL A 75 -2.09 4.49 8.66
C VAL A 75 -2.14 3.14 7.94
N ILE A 76 -2.67 3.11 6.71
CA ILE A 76 -2.84 1.85 5.96
C ILE A 76 -1.49 1.20 5.65
N LEU A 77 -0.48 1.98 5.23
CA LEU A 77 0.83 1.42 4.95
C LEU A 77 1.65 1.16 6.21
N ASP A 78 1.54 1.98 7.25
CA ASP A 78 2.21 1.73 8.52
C ASP A 78 1.78 0.37 9.10
N ASP A 79 0.47 0.11 9.18
CA ASP A 79 -0.05 -1.18 9.67
C ASP A 79 0.39 -2.35 8.78
N PHE A 80 0.36 -2.18 7.46
CA PHE A 80 0.78 -3.24 6.53
C PHE A 80 2.28 -3.54 6.64
N THR A 81 3.11 -2.50 6.68
CA THR A 81 4.57 -2.62 6.72
C THR A 81 5.04 -3.06 8.09
N ALA A 82 4.41 -2.62 9.18
CA ALA A 82 4.68 -3.11 10.53
C ALA A 82 4.39 -4.62 10.66
N ALA A 83 3.30 -5.10 10.05
CA ALA A 83 2.94 -6.52 10.08
C ALA A 83 3.81 -7.42 9.19
N ARG A 84 4.31 -6.90 8.06
CA ARG A 84 4.96 -7.73 7.02
C ARG A 84 6.42 -7.38 6.71
N GLY A 85 6.94 -6.28 7.24
CA GLY A 85 8.31 -5.80 7.03
C GLY A 85 8.61 -5.30 5.61
N ARG A 86 7.61 -5.17 4.73
CA ARG A 86 7.80 -4.80 3.32
C ARG A 86 6.60 -4.07 2.73
N LEU A 87 6.83 -3.36 1.62
CA LEU A 87 5.76 -2.71 0.87
C LEU A 87 4.85 -3.74 0.19
N PRO A 88 3.56 -3.44 0.00
CA PRO A 88 2.66 -4.26 -0.80
C PRO A 88 2.91 -4.09 -2.30
N SER A 89 4.15 -3.98 -2.80
CA SER A 89 4.42 -3.75 -4.23
C SER A 89 4.20 -4.99 -5.11
N ARG A 90 4.13 -6.17 -4.49
CA ARG A 90 4.09 -7.50 -5.13
C ARG A 90 5.28 -7.81 -6.06
N LEU A 91 6.38 -7.05 -5.99
CA LEU A 91 7.59 -7.32 -6.76
C LEU A 91 8.30 -8.60 -6.29
N ASP A 92 8.07 -9.01 -5.05
CA ASP A 92 8.59 -10.25 -4.47
C ASP A 92 8.20 -11.51 -5.26
N MET A 93 7.11 -11.48 -6.05
CA MET A 93 6.73 -12.59 -6.91
C MET A 93 7.83 -12.96 -7.91
N PHE A 94 8.64 -11.98 -8.32
CA PHE A 94 9.74 -12.19 -9.23
C PHE A 94 10.95 -12.85 -8.54
N LEU A 95 10.93 -12.99 -7.22
CA LEU A 95 11.94 -13.74 -6.46
C LEU A 95 11.54 -15.20 -6.24
N GLU A 96 10.30 -15.59 -6.55
CA GLU A 96 9.82 -16.95 -6.40
C GLU A 96 10.59 -17.90 -7.32
N LYS A 97 11.14 -18.98 -6.75
CA LYS A 97 11.99 -19.95 -7.47
C LYS A 97 11.32 -20.49 -8.74
N ASP A 98 10.05 -20.87 -8.64
CA ASP A 98 9.28 -21.43 -9.75
C ASP A 98 9.13 -20.43 -10.91
N TYR A 99 9.07 -19.13 -10.61
CA TYR A 99 9.04 -18.06 -11.62
C TYR A 99 10.43 -17.90 -12.26
N ASN A 100 11.48 -17.83 -11.45
CA ASN A 100 12.86 -17.66 -11.91
C ASN A 100 13.31 -18.80 -12.84
N ASP A 101 13.01 -20.05 -12.49
CA ASP A 101 13.42 -21.23 -13.25
C ASP A 101 12.81 -21.28 -14.66
N GLN A 102 11.70 -20.58 -14.89
CA GLN A 102 10.99 -20.53 -16.19
C GLN A 102 11.50 -19.44 -17.13
N HIS A 103 12.37 -18.54 -16.66
CA HIS A 103 12.73 -17.34 -17.40
C HIS A 103 14.26 -17.18 -17.53
N PRO A 104 14.84 -17.47 -18.72
CA PRO A 104 16.29 -17.58 -18.91
C PRO A 104 17.08 -16.27 -18.78
N LYS A 105 16.41 -15.12 -18.64
CA LYS A 105 17.03 -13.78 -18.54
C LYS A 105 16.98 -13.17 -17.14
N PHE A 106 16.67 -13.94 -16.10
CA PHE A 106 16.71 -13.41 -14.74
C PHE A 106 18.14 -13.09 -14.31
N PRO A 107 18.38 -11.93 -13.66
CA PRO A 107 19.72 -11.48 -13.34
C PRO A 107 20.28 -12.13 -12.07
N TRP A 108 19.51 -12.97 -11.40
CA TRP A 108 19.89 -13.66 -10.17
C TRP A 108 19.65 -15.17 -10.27
N GLN A 109 20.46 -15.94 -9.54
CA GLN A 109 20.36 -17.40 -9.50
C GLN A 109 19.07 -17.84 -8.77
N ALA A 110 18.58 -19.05 -9.02
CA ALA A 110 17.32 -19.58 -8.45
C ALA A 110 17.24 -19.57 -6.91
N ASN A 111 18.36 -19.40 -6.21
CA ASN A 111 18.53 -19.31 -4.76
C ASN A 111 18.87 -17.89 -4.25
N ALA A 112 18.82 -16.86 -5.09
CA ALA A 112 19.19 -15.51 -4.72
C ALA A 112 18.18 -14.78 -3.80
N ALA A 113 17.02 -15.41 -3.54
CA ALA A 113 16.04 -14.91 -2.59
C ALA A 113 16.52 -14.92 -1.12
N GLU A 114 17.72 -15.46 -0.84
CA GLU A 114 18.30 -15.56 0.51
C GLU A 114 19.23 -14.38 0.91
N GLY A 115 19.32 -13.32 0.10
CA GLY A 115 20.17 -12.15 0.38
C GLY A 115 19.39 -10.89 0.77
N ASN A 116 20.05 -9.97 1.52
CA ASN A 116 19.57 -8.63 1.96
C ASN A 116 19.03 -7.69 0.84
N TRP A 117 18.98 -8.15 -0.42
CA TRP A 117 18.49 -7.38 -1.57
C TRP A 117 16.98 -7.60 -1.80
N SER A 118 16.37 -8.58 -1.14
CA SER A 118 14.92 -8.83 -1.17
C SER A 118 14.08 -7.75 -0.50
N ASP A 119 14.71 -6.91 0.33
CA ASP A 119 14.01 -6.00 1.23
C ASP A 119 13.92 -4.56 0.67
N ASP A 120 14.60 -4.27 -0.45
CA ASP A 120 14.52 -2.97 -1.16
C ASP A 120 13.76 -3.14 -2.48
N ASP A 121 12.43 -2.97 -2.42
CA ASP A 121 11.51 -3.10 -3.53
C ASP A 121 11.86 -2.15 -4.69
N PHE A 122 12.39 -0.97 -4.40
CA PHE A 122 12.80 -0.04 -5.47
C PHE A 122 14.06 -0.54 -6.19
N TRP A 123 15.02 -1.12 -5.47
CA TRP A 123 16.17 -1.76 -6.09
C TRP A 123 15.75 -2.95 -6.97
N LEU A 124 14.84 -3.79 -6.47
CA LEU A 124 14.30 -4.92 -7.22
C LEU A 124 13.59 -4.45 -8.50
N HIS A 125 12.72 -3.44 -8.37
CA HIS A 125 12.07 -2.77 -9.51
C HIS A 125 13.07 -2.29 -10.54
N ARG A 126 14.09 -1.54 -10.13
CA ARG A 126 15.12 -1.01 -11.04
C ARG A 126 15.85 -2.12 -11.76
N THR A 127 16.22 -3.18 -11.07
CA THR A 127 16.92 -4.33 -11.65
C THR A 127 16.05 -5.02 -12.70
N LEU A 128 14.78 -5.24 -12.40
CA LEU A 128 13.81 -5.79 -13.33
C LEU A 128 13.64 -4.89 -14.57
N ARG A 129 13.50 -3.58 -14.38
CA ARG A 129 13.37 -2.59 -15.49
C ARG A 129 14.55 -2.59 -16.46
N VAL A 130 15.77 -2.74 -15.94
CA VAL A 130 17.00 -2.55 -16.72
C VAL A 130 17.50 -3.87 -17.33
N HIS A 131 17.33 -4.98 -16.62
CA HIS A 131 18.01 -6.24 -16.95
C HIS A 131 17.07 -7.35 -17.42
N THR A 132 15.75 -7.17 -17.36
CA THR A 132 14.79 -8.19 -17.78
C THR A 132 13.70 -7.63 -18.71
N ASP A 133 12.96 -8.54 -19.36
CA ASP A 133 11.79 -8.26 -20.18
C ASP A 133 10.48 -8.73 -19.53
N VAL A 134 10.54 -9.21 -18.28
CA VAL A 134 9.39 -9.78 -17.57
C VAL A 134 8.56 -8.73 -16.83
N TYR A 135 9.17 -7.60 -16.47
CA TYR A 135 8.45 -6.50 -15.82
C TYR A 135 7.72 -5.65 -16.86
N LEU A 136 6.39 -5.65 -16.77
CA LEU A 136 5.53 -4.86 -17.63
C LEU A 136 4.97 -3.67 -16.85
N ARG A 137 5.20 -2.47 -17.36
CA ARG A 137 4.64 -1.22 -16.81
C ARG A 137 3.12 -1.26 -16.82
N ASP A 138 2.52 -0.50 -15.90
CA ASP A 138 1.07 -0.25 -15.83
C ASP A 138 0.20 -1.52 -15.88
N THR A 139 0.79 -2.65 -15.49
CA THR A 139 0.19 -3.97 -15.57
C THR A 139 -0.05 -4.49 -14.16
N ARG A 140 -1.29 -4.91 -13.90
CA ARG A 140 -1.63 -5.58 -12.64
C ARG A 140 -0.92 -6.93 -12.56
N LEU A 141 -0.51 -7.31 -11.36
CA LEU A 141 0.11 -8.61 -11.09
C LEU A 141 -0.84 -9.49 -10.27
N ASN A 142 -0.58 -10.80 -10.34
CA ASN A 142 -1.28 -11.78 -9.52
C ASN A 142 -0.92 -11.59 -8.04
N GLY A 143 -1.92 -11.41 -7.19
CA GLY A 143 -1.75 -11.10 -5.77
C GLY A 143 -1.56 -9.60 -5.49
N ASP A 144 -1.94 -8.71 -6.41
CA ASP A 144 -1.95 -7.27 -6.15
C ASP A 144 -2.89 -6.92 -4.98
N MET A 145 -2.42 -6.10 -4.04
CA MET A 145 -3.24 -5.56 -2.98
C MET A 145 -4.19 -4.50 -3.54
N ILE A 146 -5.48 -4.71 -3.32
CA ILE A 146 -6.56 -3.80 -3.64
C ILE A 146 -7.09 -3.21 -2.34
N LEU A 147 -7.19 -1.88 -2.32
CA LEU A 147 -7.88 -1.12 -1.29
C LEU A 147 -9.24 -0.69 -1.83
N GLU A 148 -10.27 -0.84 -1.02
CA GLU A 148 -11.62 -0.38 -1.33
C GLU A 148 -12.16 0.49 -0.19
N ILE A 149 -12.84 1.58 -0.54
CA ILE A 149 -13.50 2.46 0.44
C ILE A 149 -14.98 2.60 0.03
N ALA A 150 -15.87 2.06 0.85
CA ALA A 150 -17.31 2.17 0.67
C ALA A 150 -17.85 3.42 1.37
N ASP A 151 -18.60 4.24 0.61
CA ASP A 151 -19.31 5.43 1.09
C ASP A 151 -18.47 6.37 1.97
N ARG A 152 -17.16 6.45 1.70
CA ARG A 152 -16.18 7.23 2.49
C ARG A 152 -16.16 6.86 3.98
N ARG A 153 -16.56 5.63 4.32
CA ARG A 153 -16.75 5.20 5.71
C ARG A 153 -16.03 3.91 6.04
N TYR A 154 -16.11 2.89 5.20
CA TYR A 154 -15.51 1.59 5.53
C TYR A 154 -14.39 1.27 4.56
N VAL A 155 -13.23 0.90 5.10
CA VAL A 155 -12.03 0.53 4.36
C VAL A 155 -11.89 -0.98 4.37
N TYR A 156 -11.65 -1.53 3.20
CA TYR A 156 -11.45 -2.96 2.99
C TYR A 156 -10.18 -3.20 2.20
N THR A 157 -9.50 -4.31 2.47
CA THR A 157 -8.38 -4.75 1.64
C THR A 157 -8.61 -6.16 1.11
N ARG A 158 -7.98 -6.48 -0.02
CA ARG A 158 -7.92 -7.84 -0.55
C ARG A 158 -6.73 -8.00 -1.47
N PHE A 159 -6.30 -9.23 -1.70
CA PHE A 159 -5.31 -9.54 -2.72
C PHE A 159 -6.02 -10.11 -3.97
N ASP A 160 -5.81 -9.48 -5.13
CA ASP A 160 -6.41 -9.85 -6.41
C ASP A 160 -5.61 -10.98 -7.06
N TYR A 161 -6.08 -12.21 -6.95
CA TYR A 161 -5.47 -13.35 -7.63
C TYR A 161 -6.14 -13.62 -8.99
N PHE A 162 -5.35 -13.88 -10.02
CA PHE A 162 -5.83 -14.27 -11.35
C PHE A 162 -6.39 -15.69 -11.31
N GLY A 163 -7.71 -15.77 -11.25
CA GLY A 163 -8.45 -17.01 -11.07
C GLY A 163 -9.23 -16.97 -9.76
N ARG A 164 -10.21 -17.86 -9.61
CA ARG A 164 -10.83 -18.03 -8.29
C ARG A 164 -9.75 -18.51 -7.33
N ILE A 165 -9.50 -17.76 -6.27
CA ILE A 165 -8.99 -18.36 -5.04
C ILE A 165 -9.94 -19.53 -4.78
N PRO A 166 -9.47 -20.77 -4.58
CA PRO A 166 -10.35 -21.83 -4.08
C PRO A 166 -11.11 -21.26 -2.88
N ASN A 167 -12.36 -21.64 -2.63
CA ASN A 167 -13.16 -21.16 -1.49
C ASN A 167 -12.49 -21.49 -0.14
N LEU A 168 -11.37 -20.82 0.16
CA LEU A 168 -10.53 -21.01 1.32
C LEU A 168 -11.15 -20.13 2.37
N SER A 169 -11.74 -20.77 3.37
CA SER A 169 -12.16 -20.02 4.55
C SER A 169 -10.92 -19.50 5.26
N ARG A 170 -10.93 -18.22 5.62
CA ARG A 170 -9.89 -17.61 6.47
C ARG A 170 -10.31 -17.75 7.93
N VAL A 171 -9.36 -18.11 8.77
CA VAL A 171 -9.57 -18.19 10.22
C VAL A 171 -9.37 -16.80 10.80
N GLN A 172 -10.41 -16.26 11.42
CA GLN A 172 -10.36 -15.05 12.25
C GLN A 172 -10.57 -15.41 13.73
N PRO A 173 -10.14 -14.57 14.68
CA PRO A 173 -10.43 -14.76 16.10
C PRO A 173 -11.93 -14.93 16.42
N TRP A 174 -12.80 -14.39 15.57
CA TRP A 174 -14.27 -14.46 15.68
C TRP A 174 -14.94 -15.47 14.75
N GLY A 175 -14.18 -16.38 14.11
CA GLY A 175 -14.69 -17.50 13.32
C GLY A 175 -14.17 -17.54 11.88
N MET A 176 -14.83 -18.36 11.05
CA MET A 176 -14.47 -18.51 9.64
C MET A 176 -15.07 -17.38 8.78
N THR A 177 -14.29 -16.82 7.88
CA THR A 177 -14.72 -15.83 6.88
C THR A 177 -14.47 -16.36 5.47
N ASP A 178 -15.36 -16.05 4.53
CA ASP A 178 -15.16 -16.39 3.11
C ASP A 178 -13.88 -15.72 2.59
N GLY A 179 -12.97 -16.50 2.01
CA GLY A 179 -11.73 -15.99 1.43
C GLY A 179 -11.94 -15.14 0.17
N ASN A 180 -13.13 -15.14 -0.41
CA ASN A 180 -13.48 -14.26 -1.53
C ASN A 180 -13.98 -12.87 -1.09
N GLU A 181 -14.37 -12.71 0.18
CA GLU A 181 -14.71 -11.41 0.73
C GLU A 181 -13.44 -10.62 1.05
N PRO A 182 -13.45 -9.28 0.96
CA PRO A 182 -12.31 -8.51 1.41
C PRO A 182 -12.20 -8.52 2.94
N ASP A 183 -11.00 -8.26 3.45
CA ASP A 183 -10.77 -8.02 4.87
C ASP A 183 -11.36 -6.66 5.27
N VAL A 184 -11.96 -6.61 6.45
CA VAL A 184 -12.51 -5.38 7.06
C VAL A 184 -11.42 -4.73 7.91
N GLU A 185 -10.97 -3.54 7.53
CA GLU A 185 -9.77 -2.96 8.12
C GLU A 185 -10.08 -1.77 9.01
N TYR A 186 -10.74 -0.73 8.46
CA TYR A 186 -10.95 0.51 9.19
C TYR A 186 -12.34 1.10 9.01
N GLU A 187 -12.82 1.79 10.04
CA GLU A 187 -13.88 2.78 9.93
C GLU A 187 -13.27 4.18 9.86
N ILE A 188 -13.61 4.91 8.82
CA ILE A 188 -13.30 6.32 8.65
C ILE A 188 -14.37 7.14 9.36
N VAL A 189 -13.94 7.97 10.29
CA VAL A 189 -14.80 8.88 11.06
C VAL A 189 -14.46 10.31 10.65
N GLY A 190 -15.48 11.13 10.43
CA GLY A 190 -15.26 12.55 10.15
C GLY A 190 -14.86 12.89 8.71
N TRP A 191 -14.99 11.95 7.75
CA TRP A 191 -14.88 12.25 6.31
C TRP A 191 -16.13 12.96 5.77
N GLU A 192 -16.57 13.98 6.49
CA GLU A 192 -17.63 14.91 6.11
C GLU A 192 -16.98 16.30 5.92
N ARG A 193 -17.63 17.17 5.13
CA ARG A 193 -17.07 18.50 4.83
C ARG A 193 -16.75 19.27 6.12
N GLY A 194 -15.47 19.63 6.28
CA GLY A 194 -15.00 20.51 7.36
C GLY A 194 -14.55 19.81 8.65
N ARG A 195 -14.47 18.47 8.68
CA ARG A 195 -13.91 17.71 9.80
C ARG A 195 -12.64 16.98 9.39
N GLU A 196 -11.78 16.74 10.37
CA GLU A 196 -10.55 15.97 10.20
C GLU A 196 -10.91 14.49 10.22
N ALA A 197 -10.64 13.79 9.12
CA ALA A 197 -10.88 12.36 9.03
C ALA A 197 -9.90 11.60 9.94
N SER A 198 -10.43 10.66 10.72
CA SER A 198 -9.65 9.72 11.52
C SER A 198 -10.01 8.27 11.18
N LEU A 199 -9.10 7.36 11.48
CA LEU A 199 -9.28 5.93 11.28
C LEU A 199 -9.42 5.23 12.62
N ARG A 200 -10.33 4.27 12.69
CA ARG A 200 -10.43 3.28 13.78
C ARG A 200 -10.27 1.90 13.18
N HIS A 201 -9.28 1.15 13.66
CA HIS A 201 -9.05 -0.21 13.17
C HIS A 201 -10.19 -1.12 13.64
N PHE A 202 -10.56 -2.13 12.86
CA PHE A 202 -11.63 -3.07 13.21
C PHE A 202 -11.35 -3.78 14.55
N SER A 203 -10.08 -4.08 14.82
CA SER A 203 -9.64 -4.64 16.12
C SER A 203 -9.95 -3.75 17.32
N ASP A 204 -10.05 -2.42 17.13
CA ASP A 204 -10.36 -1.48 18.22
C ASP A 204 -11.86 -1.44 18.52
N LEU A 205 -12.68 -1.93 17.59
CA LEU A 205 -14.14 -2.00 17.71
C LEU A 205 -14.61 -3.31 18.33
N VAL A 206 -13.71 -4.27 18.52
CA VAL A 206 -14.02 -5.61 19.01
C VAL A 206 -13.07 -6.00 20.15
N ASP A 207 -13.58 -6.72 21.15
CA ASP A 207 -12.78 -7.14 22.30
C ASP A 207 -12.00 -8.43 22.00
N LEU A 208 -10.91 -8.33 21.22
CA LEU A 208 -10.08 -9.48 20.83
C LEU A 208 -9.60 -10.31 22.03
N PRO A 209 -9.04 -9.72 23.12
CA PRO A 209 -8.60 -10.50 24.27
C PRO A 209 -9.75 -11.27 24.94
N GLY A 210 -10.95 -10.66 24.98
CA GLY A 210 -12.13 -11.27 25.58
C GLY A 210 -12.80 -12.35 24.72
N MET A 211 -12.42 -12.53 23.46
CA MET A 211 -13.09 -13.48 22.55
C MET A 211 -12.68 -14.94 22.73
N LEU A 212 -11.47 -15.21 23.23
CA LEU A 212 -10.93 -16.57 23.29
C LEU A 212 -11.86 -17.53 24.05
N ASP A 213 -12.48 -17.04 25.13
CA ASP A 213 -13.35 -17.84 26.00
C ASP A 213 -14.83 -17.39 25.99
N ASN A 214 -15.21 -16.47 25.08
CA ASN A 214 -16.57 -15.90 25.07
C ASN A 214 -17.23 -15.99 23.68
N PRO A 215 -18.09 -17.00 23.45
CA PRO A 215 -18.82 -17.16 22.19
C PRO A 215 -19.75 -15.99 21.84
N GLU A 216 -20.26 -15.23 22.83
CA GLU A 216 -21.11 -14.06 22.55
C GLU A 216 -20.30 -12.93 21.94
N LYS A 217 -19.08 -12.69 22.43
CA LYS A 217 -18.16 -11.70 21.86
C LYS A 217 -17.72 -12.09 20.44
N GLN A 218 -17.45 -13.38 20.19
CA GLN A 218 -17.18 -13.88 18.84
C GLN A 218 -18.36 -13.64 17.89
N ARG A 219 -19.60 -13.96 18.32
CA ARG A 219 -20.81 -13.71 17.52
C ARG A 219 -21.02 -12.22 17.26
N ALA A 220 -20.76 -11.35 18.24
CA ALA A 220 -20.89 -9.90 18.09
C ALA A 220 -19.89 -9.36 17.06
N ALA A 221 -18.62 -9.78 17.11
CA ALA A 221 -17.61 -9.41 16.13
C ALA A 221 -17.93 -9.95 14.73
N LYS A 222 -18.37 -11.22 14.63
CA LYS A 222 -18.82 -11.79 13.34
C LYS A 222 -20.02 -11.04 12.76
N LYS A 223 -20.95 -10.62 13.61
CA LYS A 223 -22.08 -9.79 13.18
C LYS A 223 -21.60 -8.44 12.66
N LEU A 224 -20.66 -7.78 13.35
CA LEU A 224 -20.11 -6.50 12.92
C LEU A 224 -19.38 -6.61 11.56
N GLU A 225 -18.55 -7.63 11.38
CA GLU A 225 -17.91 -7.94 10.09
C GLU A 225 -18.96 -8.12 8.98
N ASN A 226 -19.99 -8.95 9.23
CA ASN A 226 -21.06 -9.16 8.26
C ASN A 226 -21.84 -7.88 7.93
N ASP A 227 -22.09 -7.03 8.93
CA ASP A 227 -22.76 -5.74 8.74
C ASP A 227 -21.92 -4.81 7.84
N TRP A 228 -20.59 -4.83 7.99
CA TRP A 228 -19.66 -4.07 7.13
C TRP A 228 -19.58 -4.64 5.72
N LEU A 229 -19.51 -5.96 5.55
CA LEU A 229 -19.55 -6.59 4.24
C LEU A 229 -20.87 -6.31 3.52
N GLN A 230 -21.98 -6.31 4.27
CA GLN A 230 -23.29 -5.93 3.74
C GLN A 230 -23.33 -4.44 3.36
N ALA A 231 -22.72 -3.55 4.15
CA ALA A 231 -22.60 -2.13 3.80
C ALA A 231 -21.81 -1.95 2.49
N ARG A 232 -20.70 -2.68 2.31
CA ARG A 232 -19.92 -2.67 1.06
C ARG A 232 -20.77 -3.06 -0.15
N ARG A 233 -21.56 -4.13 -0.03
CA ARG A 233 -22.42 -4.64 -1.13
C ARG A 233 -23.53 -3.66 -1.51
N ASN A 234 -23.99 -2.84 -0.57
CA ASN A 234 -25.05 -1.86 -0.77
C ASN A 234 -24.52 -0.42 -0.89
N ALA A 235 -23.21 -0.23 -1.03
CA ALA A 235 -22.60 1.08 -1.04
C ALA A 235 -23.05 1.90 -2.25
N LEU A 236 -23.32 3.19 -2.04
CA LEU A 236 -23.67 4.12 -3.12
C LEU A 236 -22.43 4.52 -3.93
N GLY A 237 -21.29 4.64 -3.27
CA GLY A 237 -20.00 4.92 -3.87
C GLY A 237 -18.93 3.96 -3.38
N LEU A 238 -18.13 3.44 -4.31
CA LEU A 238 -17.00 2.58 -4.02
C LEU A 238 -15.73 3.15 -4.67
N LEU A 239 -14.81 3.64 -3.85
CA LEU A 239 -13.47 3.98 -4.30
C LEU A 239 -12.64 2.70 -4.33
N ARG A 240 -11.94 2.43 -5.43
CA ARG A 240 -11.07 1.25 -5.56
C ARG A 240 -9.69 1.68 -6.04
N VAL A 241 -8.66 1.25 -5.33
CA VAL A 241 -7.25 1.51 -5.66
C VAL A 241 -6.50 0.19 -5.70
N ASN A 242 -5.69 -0.01 -6.75
CA ASN A 242 -4.67 -1.06 -6.74
C ASN A 242 -3.40 -0.47 -6.11
N VAL A 243 -3.16 -0.81 -4.85
CA VAL A 243 -2.04 -0.28 -4.04
C VAL A 243 -0.72 -0.75 -4.61
N SER A 244 -0.61 -2.04 -4.93
CA SER A 244 0.61 -2.62 -5.49
C SER A 244 1.01 -1.97 -6.80
N LEU A 245 0.05 -1.80 -7.71
CA LEU A 245 0.30 -1.14 -8.98
C LEU A 245 0.64 0.34 -8.78
N ALA A 246 -0.03 1.04 -7.85
CA ALA A 246 0.29 2.44 -7.56
C ALA A 246 1.76 2.62 -7.13
N ILE A 247 2.26 1.74 -6.26
CA ILE A 247 3.67 1.73 -5.82
C ILE A 247 4.60 1.48 -7.02
N ARG A 248 4.31 0.46 -7.84
CA ARG A 248 5.11 0.15 -9.02
C ARG A 248 5.12 1.28 -10.06
N THR A 249 3.98 1.94 -10.29
CA THR A 249 3.89 3.12 -11.18
C THR A 249 4.65 4.31 -10.61
N ALA A 250 4.67 4.50 -9.29
CA ALA A 250 5.50 5.53 -8.65
C ALA A 250 7.00 5.25 -8.84
N PHE A 251 7.42 4.00 -8.68
CA PHE A 251 8.80 3.59 -8.96
C PHE A 251 9.18 3.80 -10.42
N ASP A 252 8.29 3.48 -11.36
CA ASP A 252 8.47 3.77 -12.78
C ASP A 252 8.72 5.26 -13.03
N ALA A 253 7.89 6.14 -12.44
CA ALA A 253 8.02 7.58 -12.61
C ALA A 253 9.37 8.11 -12.06
N ILE A 254 9.78 7.65 -10.88
CA ILE A 254 11.08 8.02 -10.29
C ILE A 254 12.23 7.48 -11.14
N HIS A 255 12.15 6.24 -11.61
CA HIS A 255 13.15 5.64 -12.48
C HIS A 255 13.34 6.46 -13.75
N ASP A 256 12.24 6.80 -14.43
CA ASP A 256 12.26 7.59 -15.67
C ASP A 256 12.87 8.98 -15.42
N SER A 257 12.48 9.65 -14.33
CA SER A 257 13.04 10.96 -13.94
C SER A 257 14.55 10.90 -13.66
N ARG A 258 15.05 9.83 -13.04
CA ARG A 258 16.49 9.64 -12.78
C ARG A 258 17.28 9.38 -14.07
N VAL A 259 16.71 8.65 -15.02
CA VAL A 259 17.35 8.36 -16.31
C VAL A 259 17.38 9.61 -17.20
N GLU A 260 16.28 10.37 -17.26
CA GLU A 260 16.22 11.63 -17.99
C GLU A 260 17.21 12.66 -17.42
N GLY A 261 17.31 12.78 -16.09
CA GLY A 261 18.29 13.65 -15.44
C GLY A 261 19.75 13.22 -15.57
N ALA A 262 20.01 11.95 -15.93
CA ALA A 262 21.35 11.41 -16.15
C ALA A 262 21.85 11.53 -17.60
N SER A 263 20.98 11.95 -18.53
CA SER A 263 21.38 12.21 -19.92
C SER A 263 22.08 13.57 -20.00
N PRO A 264 23.37 13.65 -20.37
CA PRO A 264 24.05 14.94 -20.52
C PRO A 264 23.44 15.69 -21.71
N SER A 265 22.98 16.92 -21.45
CA SER A 265 22.75 17.95 -22.46
C SER A 265 24.06 18.38 -23.11
#